data_AF-K5CMU8-F1
#
_entry.id   AF-K5CMU8-F1
#
_cell.length_a   1.000
_cell.length_b   1.000
_cell.length_c   1.000
_cell.angle_alpha   90.00
_cell.angle_beta   90.00
_cell.angle_gamma   90.00
#
_symmetry.space_group_name_H-M   'P 1'
#
loop_
_entity.id
_entity.type
_entity.pdbx_description
1 polymer ?
#
loop_
_entity_poly.entity_id
_entity_poly.type
_entity_poly.pdbx_seq_one_letter_code
_entity_poly.pdbx_strand_id
1 'polypeptide(L)'
;MTKYAPILLFVYNRPEHLKQTMETLQNNTLAAESELYIYSDAARKDTDEAAVTEVRNYIHKITGFKSITLIEREENWGLARNIIDGVTTQVSRFGRVIVMEDDLITAPYFLQFMNDALETYKDEPRVGHIQACDFTNDPSLPDTFLIKFTGSWGWATWDRAWKYFNPDGKELLRQLEERNLTRRFDLNGNYPFTRMLRRQIEGKNNSWAIRWNASLFLADILSLNTGRSLIQNIGFDGSGTNCGGGGLYSSTLWMKPLPIEKWSPIEENEKAREAFARYYHRTNCFMAKAIRRIKRTLKGDFGA
;
A
#
# COMPACT_ATOMS: atom_id res chain seq x y z
N MET A 1 26.48 -4.62 -2.42
CA MET A 1 25.03 -4.69 -2.13
C MET A 1 24.64 -3.47 -1.31
N THR A 2 23.47 -2.87 -1.55
CA THR A 2 22.99 -1.72 -0.78
C THR A 2 22.61 -2.16 0.64
N LYS A 3 23.02 -1.38 1.65
CA LYS A 3 22.75 -1.69 3.06
C LYS A 3 21.24 -1.68 3.35
N TYR A 4 20.54 -0.66 2.85
CA TYR A 4 19.10 -0.51 3.01
C TYR A 4 18.36 -0.70 1.68
N ALA A 5 17.10 -1.10 1.76
CA ALA A 5 16.24 -1.23 0.60
C ALA A 5 16.02 0.13 -0.07
N PRO A 6 16.05 0.21 -1.41
CA PRO A 6 15.66 1.43 -2.12
C PRO A 6 14.19 1.74 -1.87
N ILE A 7 13.88 3.03 -1.81
CA ILE A 7 12.53 3.56 -1.69
C ILE A 7 12.03 3.86 -3.09
N LEU A 8 10.88 3.32 -3.47
CA LEU A 8 10.19 3.61 -4.72
C LEU A 8 9.02 4.52 -4.40
N LEU A 9 9.09 5.77 -4.85
CA LEU A 9 8.02 6.75 -4.68
C LEU A 9 7.30 6.96 -6.02
N PHE A 10 6.01 6.66 -6.06
CA PHE A 10 5.16 6.86 -7.24
C PHE A 10 4.37 8.16 -7.10
N VAL A 11 4.53 9.07 -8.07
CA VAL A 11 3.94 10.41 -8.04
C VAL A 11 3.19 10.72 -9.34
N TYR A 12 2.15 11.55 -9.26
CA TYR A 12 1.42 11.98 -10.45
C TYR A 12 1.11 13.49 -10.47
N ASN A 13 -0.07 13.90 -10.01
CA ASN A 13 -0.62 15.25 -10.19
C ASN A 13 -1.10 15.90 -8.88
N ARG A 14 -0.57 15.46 -7.73
CA ARG A 14 -0.93 16.01 -6.41
C ARG A 14 0.26 16.71 -5.73
N PRO A 15 0.66 17.92 -6.18
CA PRO A 15 1.84 18.60 -5.66
C PRO A 15 1.78 18.85 -4.15
N GLU A 16 0.63 19.23 -3.59
CA GLU A 16 0.51 19.49 -2.14
C GLU A 16 0.58 18.23 -1.29
N HIS A 17 0.08 17.10 -1.78
CA HIS A 17 0.22 15.81 -1.08
C HIS A 17 1.69 15.37 -1.13
N LEU A 18 2.31 15.47 -2.31
CA LEU A 18 3.71 15.11 -2.51
C LEU A 18 4.64 15.92 -1.59
N LYS A 19 4.41 17.23 -1.44
CA LYS A 19 5.19 18.08 -0.53
C LYS A 19 5.14 17.55 0.91
N GLN A 20 3.96 17.21 1.42
CA GLN A 20 3.80 16.67 2.77
C GLN A 20 4.39 15.25 2.94
N THR A 21 4.17 14.38 1.95
CA THR A 21 4.77 13.04 1.87
C THR A 21 6.29 13.14 1.92
N MET A 22 6.88 14.00 1.08
CA MET A 22 8.31 14.19 0.99
C MET A 22 8.90 14.77 2.27
N GLU A 23 8.26 15.78 2.87
CA GLU A 23 8.69 16.37 4.14
C GLU A 23 8.82 15.31 5.23
N THR A 24 7.80 14.46 5.42
CA THR A 24 7.86 13.42 6.45
C THR A 24 8.80 12.27 6.11
N LEU A 25 8.92 11.92 4.83
CA LEU A 25 9.87 10.91 4.37
C LEU A 25 11.32 11.36 4.56
N GLN A 26 11.65 12.63 4.27
CA GLN A 26 12.97 13.21 4.52
C GLN A 26 13.31 13.27 6.02
N ASN A 27 12.31 13.41 6.88
CA ASN A 27 12.47 13.41 8.33
C ASN A 27 12.61 12.00 8.95
N ASN A 28 12.63 10.93 8.14
CA ASN A 28 12.91 9.60 8.66
C ASN A 28 14.37 9.44 9.08
N THR A 29 14.57 8.68 10.16
CA THR A 29 15.90 8.37 10.73
C THR A 29 16.90 7.77 9.73
N LEU A 30 16.44 7.03 8.73
CA LEU A 30 17.30 6.42 7.70
C LEU A 30 17.28 7.13 6.33
N ALA A 31 16.58 8.26 6.18
CA ALA A 31 16.40 8.91 4.88
C ALA A 31 17.73 9.23 4.19
N ALA A 32 18.67 9.83 4.93
CA ALA A 32 20.00 10.19 4.41
C ALA A 32 20.86 8.99 3.99
N GLU A 33 20.56 7.78 4.46
CA GLU A 33 21.26 6.55 4.07
C GLU A 33 20.51 5.75 2.98
N SER A 34 19.29 6.16 2.63
CA SER A 34 18.43 5.47 1.67
C SER A 34 18.60 6.00 0.24
N GLU A 35 18.49 5.09 -0.73
CA GLU A 35 18.42 5.42 -2.15
C GLU A 35 16.95 5.61 -2.54
N LEU A 36 16.62 6.74 -3.14
CA LEU A 36 15.26 7.09 -3.54
C LEU A 36 15.10 7.03 -5.07
N TYR A 37 14.11 6.28 -5.54
CA TYR A 37 13.70 6.20 -6.93
C TYR A 37 12.30 6.81 -7.06
N ILE A 38 12.18 7.89 -7.81
CA ILE A 38 10.91 8.60 -7.99
C ILE A 38 10.38 8.32 -9.40
N TYR A 39 9.24 7.64 -9.48
CA TYR A 39 8.52 7.38 -10.71
C TYR A 39 7.44 8.44 -10.88
N SER A 40 7.60 9.31 -11.87
CA SER A 40 6.62 10.35 -12.23
C SER A 40 5.93 9.97 -13.53
N ASP A 41 4.61 9.80 -13.47
CA ASP A 41 3.81 9.52 -14.67
C ASP A 41 3.64 10.78 -15.54
N ALA A 42 3.31 10.62 -16.83
CA ALA A 42 2.94 11.75 -17.69
C ALA A 42 1.47 12.14 -17.49
N ALA A 43 1.08 13.36 -17.84
CA ALA A 43 -0.31 13.78 -17.78
C ALA A 43 -1.20 12.86 -18.64
N ARG A 44 -2.35 12.45 -18.08
CA ARG A 44 -3.35 11.64 -18.78
C ARG A 44 -4.24 12.50 -19.68
N LYS A 45 -4.41 13.77 -19.31
CA LYS A 45 -5.27 14.75 -19.97
C LYS A 45 -4.63 16.12 -19.83
N ASP A 46 -4.95 17.03 -20.75
CA ASP A 46 -4.45 18.41 -20.76
C ASP A 46 -4.68 19.15 -19.43
N THR A 47 -5.78 18.84 -18.72
CA THR A 47 -6.09 19.45 -17.41
C THR A 47 -5.11 19.05 -16.31
N ASP A 48 -4.41 17.92 -16.45
CA ASP A 48 -3.46 17.42 -15.46
C ASP A 48 -2.05 18.01 -15.68
N GLU A 49 -1.76 18.57 -16.87
CA GLU A 49 -0.42 19.03 -17.29
C GLU A 49 0.22 20.01 -16.32
N ALA A 50 -0.54 21.00 -15.86
CA ALA A 50 -0.02 22.01 -14.93
C ALA A 50 0.42 21.38 -13.60
N ALA A 51 -0.40 20.47 -13.05
CA ALA A 51 -0.12 19.82 -11.78
C ALA A 51 1.01 18.78 -11.89
N VAL A 52 1.09 18.04 -13.01
CA VAL A 52 2.22 17.13 -13.29
C VAL A 52 3.51 17.93 -13.47
N THR A 53 3.46 19.06 -14.16
CA THR A 53 4.62 19.95 -14.32
C THR A 53 5.10 20.49 -12.97
N GLU A 54 4.18 20.88 -12.08
CA GLU A 54 4.53 21.30 -10.72
C GLU A 54 5.20 20.17 -9.93
N VAL A 55 4.63 18.97 -9.99
CA VAL A 55 5.21 17.76 -9.37
C VAL A 55 6.62 17.50 -9.90
N ARG A 56 6.82 17.52 -11.22
CA ARG A 56 8.14 17.31 -11.84
C ARG A 56 9.15 18.39 -11.42
N ASN A 57 8.75 19.65 -11.46
CA ASN A 57 9.59 20.76 -11.00
C ASN A 57 9.97 20.64 -9.51
N TYR A 58 9.09 20.08 -8.68
CA TYR A 58 9.38 19.83 -7.27
C TYR A 58 10.35 18.67 -7.09
N ILE A 59 10.15 17.53 -7.76
CA ILE A 59 11.01 16.34 -7.55
C ILE A 59 12.46 16.55 -7.99
N HIS A 60 12.71 17.41 -8.98
CA HIS A 60 14.05 17.83 -9.40
C HIS A 60 14.82 18.63 -8.34
N LYS A 61 14.15 19.14 -7.30
CA LYS A 61 14.75 19.93 -6.21
C LYS A 61 14.93 19.14 -4.92
N ILE A 62 14.50 17.88 -4.87
CA ILE A 62 14.58 17.06 -3.66
C ILE A 62 16.04 16.76 -3.32
N THR A 63 16.35 16.79 -2.02
CA THR A 63 17.64 16.42 -1.44
C THR A 63 17.41 15.59 -0.17
N GLY A 64 18.45 15.29 0.63
CA GLY A 64 18.28 14.61 1.93
C GLY A 64 18.23 13.07 1.87
N PHE A 65 18.48 12.48 0.70
CA PHE A 65 18.67 11.04 0.52
C PHE A 65 20.09 10.74 0.05
N LYS A 66 20.54 9.49 0.22
CA LYS A 66 21.89 9.06 -0.23
C LYS A 66 22.08 9.27 -1.73
N SER A 67 21.05 8.97 -2.51
CA SER A 67 20.99 9.23 -3.95
C SER A 67 19.54 9.30 -4.40
N ILE A 68 19.26 10.11 -5.42
CA ILE A 68 17.93 10.26 -6.00
C ILE A 68 18.02 9.93 -7.49
N THR A 69 17.16 9.03 -7.96
CA THR A 69 17.00 8.70 -9.38
C THR A 69 15.57 9.03 -9.80
N LEU A 70 15.41 9.80 -10.87
CA LEU A 70 14.11 10.17 -11.41
C LEU A 70 13.81 9.31 -12.65
N ILE A 71 12.59 8.77 -12.70
CA ILE A 71 12.03 8.05 -13.84
C ILE A 71 10.76 8.78 -14.27
N GLU A 72 10.91 9.69 -15.22
CA GLU A 72 9.80 10.45 -15.78
C GLU A 72 9.27 9.73 -17.02
N ARG A 73 7.99 9.35 -17.01
CA ARG A 73 7.35 8.69 -18.17
C ARG A 73 7.07 9.71 -19.26
N GLU A 74 7.27 9.28 -20.50
CA GLU A 74 6.91 10.06 -21.70
C GLU A 74 5.39 10.05 -21.96
N GLU A 75 4.71 8.96 -21.60
CA GLU A 75 3.26 8.79 -21.74
C GLU A 75 2.63 8.34 -20.42
N ASN A 76 1.33 8.59 -20.23
CA ASN A 76 0.62 8.17 -19.02
C ASN A 76 0.45 6.65 -18.99
N TRP A 77 1.14 5.99 -18.07
CA TRP A 77 1.07 4.55 -17.86
C TRP A 77 -0.01 4.14 -16.87
N GLY A 78 -0.41 5.08 -16.01
CA GLY A 78 -1.26 4.83 -14.86
C GLY A 78 -0.53 4.13 -13.71
N LEU A 79 -1.11 4.21 -12.52
CA LEU A 79 -0.51 3.74 -11.27
C LEU A 79 -0.10 2.26 -11.31
N ALA A 80 -0.98 1.37 -11.78
CA ALA A 80 -0.73 -0.06 -11.74
C ALA A 80 0.47 -0.49 -12.60
N ARG A 81 0.59 0.07 -13.81
CA ARG A 81 1.71 -0.25 -14.70
C ARG A 81 3.01 0.32 -14.14
N ASN A 82 2.98 1.54 -13.59
CA ASN A 82 4.14 2.12 -12.92
C ASN A 82 4.61 1.28 -11.73
N ILE A 83 3.71 0.85 -10.83
CA ILE A 83 4.08 0.02 -9.68
C ILE A 83 4.64 -1.32 -10.12
N ILE A 84 3.98 -2.02 -11.05
CA ILE A 84 4.45 -3.34 -11.52
C ILE A 84 5.84 -3.21 -12.14
N ASP A 85 6.06 -2.24 -13.02
CA ASP A 85 7.35 -2.01 -13.66
C ASP A 85 8.43 -1.61 -12.65
N GLY A 86 8.14 -0.62 -11.80
CA GLY A 86 9.10 -0.11 -10.83
C GLY A 86 9.50 -1.16 -9.79
N VAL A 87 8.53 -1.86 -9.21
CA VAL A 87 8.81 -2.94 -8.25
C VAL A 87 9.58 -4.06 -8.94
N THR A 88 9.14 -4.54 -10.11
CA THR A 88 9.82 -5.64 -10.82
C THR A 88 11.27 -5.28 -11.15
N THR A 89 11.51 -4.08 -11.68
CA THR A 89 12.84 -3.60 -12.07
C THR A 89 13.75 -3.50 -10.86
N GLN A 90 13.31 -2.81 -9.81
CA GLN A 90 14.17 -2.50 -8.67
C GLN A 90 14.34 -3.70 -7.75
N VAL A 91 13.32 -4.52 -7.55
CA VAL A 91 13.45 -5.72 -6.72
C VAL A 91 14.37 -6.76 -7.37
N SER A 92 14.35 -6.89 -8.70
CA SER A 92 15.28 -7.78 -9.43
C SER A 92 16.73 -7.32 -9.28
N ARG A 93 16.95 -5.99 -9.17
CA ARG A 93 18.28 -5.40 -9.01
C ARG A 93 18.80 -5.44 -7.58
N PHE A 94 17.94 -5.16 -6.59
CA PHE A 94 18.34 -4.93 -5.21
C PHE A 94 17.92 -6.05 -4.24
N GLY A 95 17.12 -7.02 -4.71
CA GLY A 95 16.61 -8.14 -3.93
C GLY A 95 15.46 -7.79 -2.98
N ARG A 96 15.25 -6.50 -2.69
CA ARG A 96 14.19 -5.95 -1.81
C ARG A 96 13.90 -4.50 -2.14
N VAL A 97 12.69 -4.03 -1.83
CA VAL A 97 12.24 -2.64 -2.05
C VAL A 97 11.28 -2.18 -0.96
N ILE A 98 11.21 -0.86 -0.74
CA ILE A 98 10.14 -0.17 0.01
C ILE A 98 9.34 0.67 -0.99
N VAL A 99 8.02 0.65 -0.92
CA VAL A 99 7.12 1.30 -1.88
C VAL A 99 6.22 2.31 -1.18
N MET A 100 6.19 3.52 -1.75
CA MET A 100 5.47 4.70 -1.29
C MET A 100 4.67 5.33 -2.44
N GLU A 101 3.58 6.00 -2.11
CA GLU A 101 2.77 6.83 -3.01
C GLU A 101 2.80 8.29 -2.52
N ASP A 102 2.40 9.24 -3.38
CA ASP A 102 2.47 10.69 -3.11
C ASP A 102 1.51 11.20 -2.02
N ASP A 103 0.64 10.36 -1.49
CA ASP A 103 -0.37 10.69 -0.48
C ASP A 103 -0.18 9.97 0.87
N LEU A 104 1.05 9.62 1.21
CA LEU A 104 1.40 8.90 2.43
C LEU A 104 2.32 9.71 3.36
N ILE A 105 1.83 9.98 4.57
CA ILE A 105 2.63 10.56 5.65
C ILE A 105 3.29 9.46 6.46
N THR A 106 4.59 9.57 6.69
CA THR A 106 5.38 8.59 7.46
C THR A 106 5.66 9.05 8.88
N ALA A 107 5.65 8.12 9.83
CA ALA A 107 6.29 8.32 11.12
C ALA A 107 7.84 8.35 10.98
N PRO A 108 8.60 8.99 11.90
CA PRO A 108 10.05 9.15 11.78
C PRO A 108 10.89 7.85 11.76
N TYR A 109 10.30 6.75 12.22
CA TYR A 109 10.93 5.43 12.30
C TYR A 109 10.40 4.44 11.25
N PHE A 110 9.61 4.90 10.28
CA PHE A 110 9.05 4.05 9.22
C PHE A 110 10.13 3.32 8.41
N LEU A 111 11.16 4.02 7.94
CA LEU A 111 12.23 3.40 7.16
C LEU A 111 13.06 2.41 7.99
N GLN A 112 13.26 2.69 9.28
CA GLN A 112 13.94 1.78 10.20
C GLN A 112 13.14 0.48 10.35
N PHE A 113 11.85 0.59 10.68
CA PHE A 113 10.94 -0.56 10.78
C PHE A 113 10.93 -1.43 9.51
N MET A 114 10.85 -0.80 8.33
CA MET A 114 10.83 -1.53 7.07
C MET A 114 12.11 -2.31 6.84
N ASN A 115 13.28 -1.70 7.08
CA ASN A 115 14.55 -2.38 6.89
C ASN A 115 14.77 -3.49 7.93
N ASP A 116 14.40 -3.26 9.19
CA ASP A 116 14.49 -4.28 10.24
C ASP A 116 13.58 -5.48 9.92
N ALA A 117 12.38 -5.24 9.41
CA ALA A 117 11.45 -6.29 9.00
C ALA A 117 11.97 -7.04 7.77
N LEU A 118 12.48 -6.30 6.77
CA LEU A 118 13.08 -6.88 5.57
C LEU A 118 14.27 -7.78 5.91
N GLU A 119 15.07 -7.40 6.90
CA GLU A 119 16.21 -8.18 7.38
C GLU A 119 15.77 -9.39 8.20
N THR A 120 14.87 -9.20 9.17
CA THR A 120 14.39 -10.25 10.09
C THR A 120 13.75 -11.43 9.35
N TYR A 121 12.99 -11.13 8.28
CA TYR A 121 12.27 -12.13 7.50
C TYR A 121 12.94 -12.47 6.17
N LYS A 122 14.18 -12.04 5.91
CA LYS A 122 14.84 -12.24 4.60
C LYS A 122 14.87 -13.71 4.15
N ASP A 123 15.10 -14.64 5.08
CA ASP A 123 15.22 -16.08 4.84
C ASP A 123 13.95 -16.87 5.21
N GLU A 124 12.83 -16.19 5.51
CA GLU A 124 11.56 -16.84 5.87
C GLU A 124 10.60 -16.86 4.66
N PRO A 125 10.53 -17.95 3.88
CA PRO A 125 9.74 -18.00 2.65
C PRO A 125 8.24 -17.83 2.87
N ARG A 126 7.73 -18.12 4.08
CA ARG A 126 6.30 -17.96 4.42
C ARG A 126 5.89 -16.51 4.63
N VAL A 127 6.83 -15.56 4.67
CA VAL A 127 6.54 -14.12 4.76
C VAL A 127 7.01 -13.44 3.48
N GLY A 128 6.12 -12.72 2.80
CA GLY A 128 6.42 -12.10 1.50
C GLY A 128 6.01 -10.65 1.34
N HIS A 129 5.33 -10.08 2.34
CA HIS A 129 4.93 -8.69 2.35
C HIS A 129 5.09 -8.10 3.75
N ILE A 130 5.41 -6.81 3.81
CA ILE A 130 5.43 -6.02 5.04
C ILE A 130 4.56 -4.80 4.77
N GLN A 131 3.62 -4.48 5.65
CA GLN A 131 2.92 -3.20 5.64
C GLN A 131 3.03 -2.53 7.00
N ALA A 132 3.13 -1.19 6.99
CA ALA A 132 3.23 -0.41 8.22
C ALA A 132 2.04 0.55 8.43
N CYS A 133 0.87 0.22 7.87
CA CYS A 133 -0.36 0.95 8.11
C CYS A 133 -1.34 0.13 8.96
N ASP A 134 -1.77 0.67 10.10
CA ASP A 134 -2.92 0.18 10.86
C ASP A 134 -4.11 1.13 10.68
N PHE A 135 -5.11 0.68 9.93
CA PHE A 135 -6.37 1.39 9.77
C PHE A 135 -7.46 0.92 10.73
N THR A 136 -7.22 -0.15 11.50
CA THR A 136 -8.23 -0.75 12.38
C THR A 136 -8.40 0.05 13.67
N ASN A 137 -7.31 0.61 14.19
CA ASN A 137 -7.21 1.23 15.51
C ASN A 137 -7.74 0.31 16.64
N ASP A 138 -7.59 -1.02 16.48
CA ASP A 138 -8.03 -2.00 17.46
C ASP A 138 -6.92 -2.18 18.52
N PRO A 139 -7.13 -1.75 19.79
CA PRO A 139 -6.10 -1.80 20.82
C PRO A 139 -5.73 -3.22 21.24
N SER A 140 -6.51 -4.24 20.83
CA SER A 140 -6.19 -5.64 21.09
C SER A 140 -5.12 -6.20 20.16
N LEU A 141 -4.79 -5.49 19.06
CA LEU A 141 -3.74 -5.91 18.16
C LEU A 141 -2.36 -5.73 18.81
N PRO A 142 -1.48 -6.74 18.70
CA PRO A 142 -0.08 -6.59 19.06
C PRO A 142 0.60 -5.56 18.14
N ASP A 143 1.79 -5.11 18.55
CA ASP A 143 2.57 -4.11 17.81
C ASP A 143 2.85 -4.56 16.37
N THR A 144 3.16 -5.85 16.15
CA THR A 144 3.19 -6.47 14.82
C THR A 144 2.46 -7.81 14.83
N PHE A 145 2.00 -8.29 13.68
CA PHE A 145 1.40 -9.63 13.54
C PHE A 145 1.50 -10.13 12.10
N LEU A 146 1.42 -11.45 11.92
CA LEU A 146 1.37 -12.08 10.60
C LEU A 146 -0.08 -12.36 10.19
N ILE A 147 -0.44 -12.04 8.95
CA ILE A 147 -1.80 -12.26 8.41
C ILE A 147 -1.77 -12.50 6.90
N LYS A 148 -2.72 -13.30 6.36
CA LYS A 148 -2.94 -13.42 4.90
C LYS A 148 -3.78 -12.26 4.39
N PHE A 149 -3.18 -11.08 4.39
CA PHE A 149 -3.72 -9.83 3.88
C PHE A 149 -2.58 -8.87 3.53
N THR A 150 -2.64 -8.26 2.34
CA THR A 150 -1.69 -7.21 1.93
C THR A 150 -2.38 -5.86 1.87
N GLY A 151 -1.77 -4.85 2.49
CA GLY A 151 -2.11 -3.45 2.23
C GLY A 151 -1.32 -2.88 1.06
N SER A 152 -1.68 -1.68 0.62
CA SER A 152 -0.96 -0.97 -0.44
C SER A 152 -0.29 0.33 0.03
N TRP A 153 -0.45 0.71 1.29
CA TRP A 153 0.10 1.98 1.82
C TRP A 153 1.36 1.75 2.61
N GLY A 154 2.50 2.19 2.05
CA GLY A 154 3.81 2.10 2.69
C GLY A 154 4.15 0.66 3.01
N TRP A 155 4.66 -0.06 2.01
CA TRP A 155 4.89 -1.49 2.09
C TRP A 155 6.25 -1.90 1.54
N ALA A 156 6.69 -3.10 1.87
CA ALA A 156 7.94 -3.64 1.38
C ALA A 156 7.81 -5.12 0.96
N THR A 157 8.72 -5.56 0.10
CA THR A 157 8.79 -6.96 -0.35
C THR A 157 10.21 -7.32 -0.80
N TRP A 158 10.39 -8.60 -1.11
CA TRP A 158 11.63 -9.20 -1.60
C TRP A 158 11.43 -9.75 -3.00
N ASP A 159 12.53 -9.91 -3.75
CA ASP A 159 12.52 -10.54 -5.09
C ASP A 159 11.90 -11.94 -5.02
N ARG A 160 12.30 -12.74 -4.01
CA ARG A 160 11.76 -14.08 -3.79
C ARG A 160 10.24 -14.11 -3.61
N ALA A 161 9.65 -13.06 -3.04
CA ALA A 161 8.22 -12.98 -2.81
C ALA A 161 7.51 -12.37 -4.03
N TRP A 162 8.11 -11.36 -4.67
CA TRP A 162 7.55 -10.72 -5.85
C TRP A 162 7.38 -11.68 -7.03
N LYS A 163 8.19 -12.75 -7.10
CA LYS A 163 8.03 -13.85 -8.07
C LYS A 163 6.66 -14.55 -8.02
N TYR A 164 5.92 -14.42 -6.92
CA TYR A 164 4.55 -14.95 -6.82
C TYR A 164 3.50 -14.02 -7.45
N PHE A 165 3.84 -12.77 -7.78
CA PHE A 165 2.89 -11.83 -8.36
C PHE A 165 2.36 -12.36 -9.70
N ASN A 166 1.07 -12.67 -9.74
CA ASN A 166 0.37 -13.05 -10.96
C ASN A 166 -0.44 -11.85 -11.48
N PRO A 167 -0.10 -11.28 -12.65
CA PRO A 167 -0.85 -10.17 -13.21
C PRO A 167 -2.21 -10.59 -13.80
N ASP A 168 -2.45 -11.89 -14.02
CA ASP A 168 -3.70 -12.43 -14.59
C ASP A 168 -4.78 -12.61 -13.50
N GLY A 169 -5.69 -11.64 -13.45
CA GLY A 169 -6.83 -11.68 -12.53
C GLY A 169 -7.80 -12.85 -12.78
N LYS A 170 -7.94 -13.32 -14.03
CA LYS A 170 -8.85 -14.44 -14.35
C LYS A 170 -8.32 -15.73 -13.74
N GLU A 171 -7.02 -15.97 -13.88
CA GLU A 171 -6.37 -17.14 -13.29
C GLU A 171 -6.45 -17.12 -11.76
N LEU A 172 -6.19 -15.95 -11.14
CA LEU A 172 -6.34 -15.76 -9.71
C LEU A 172 -7.77 -16.07 -9.22
N LEU A 173 -8.79 -15.55 -9.91
CA LEU A 173 -10.18 -15.79 -9.57
C LEU A 173 -10.55 -17.28 -9.70
N ARG A 174 -10.14 -17.91 -10.81
CA ARG A 174 -10.37 -19.34 -11.07
C ARG A 174 -9.80 -20.19 -9.93
N GLN A 175 -8.56 -19.95 -9.51
CA GLN A 175 -7.94 -20.68 -8.41
C GLN A 175 -8.65 -20.45 -7.06
N LEU A 176 -9.10 -19.22 -6.78
CA LEU A 176 -9.87 -18.93 -5.55
C LEU A 176 -11.19 -19.71 -5.52
N GLU A 177 -11.88 -19.82 -6.66
CA GLU A 177 -13.16 -20.52 -6.79
C GLU A 177 -12.98 -22.04 -6.72
N GLU A 178 -12.05 -22.62 -7.49
CA GLU A 178 -11.78 -24.06 -7.51
C GLU A 178 -11.32 -24.61 -6.16
N ARG A 179 -10.56 -23.80 -5.40
CA ARG A 179 -10.09 -24.19 -4.06
C ARG A 179 -11.08 -23.85 -2.94
N ASN A 180 -12.28 -23.33 -3.27
CA ASN A 180 -13.29 -22.88 -2.30
C ASN A 180 -12.79 -21.83 -1.28
N LEU A 181 -11.90 -20.93 -1.71
CA LEU A 181 -11.21 -19.97 -0.86
C LEU A 181 -11.84 -18.58 -0.84
N THR A 182 -12.78 -18.28 -1.73
CA THR A 182 -13.41 -16.94 -1.89
C THR A 182 -13.97 -16.38 -0.58
N ARG A 183 -14.62 -17.21 0.25
CA ARG A 183 -15.16 -16.76 1.54
C ARG A 183 -14.06 -16.31 2.51
N ARG A 184 -12.96 -17.05 2.62
CA ARG A 184 -11.83 -16.69 3.50
C ARG A 184 -11.08 -15.48 2.94
N PHE A 185 -10.93 -15.39 1.62
CA PHE A 185 -10.36 -14.23 0.93
C PHE A 185 -11.19 -12.96 1.21
N ASP A 186 -12.51 -13.07 1.23
CA ASP A 186 -13.47 -11.98 1.53
C ASP A 186 -13.62 -11.67 3.03
N LEU A 187 -12.64 -12.05 3.87
CA LEU A 187 -12.70 -11.90 5.33
C LEU A 187 -14.01 -12.45 5.92
N ASN A 188 -14.36 -13.67 5.52
CA ASN A 188 -15.60 -14.36 5.88
C ASN A 188 -16.88 -13.62 5.43
N GLY A 189 -16.79 -12.86 4.33
CA GLY A 189 -17.90 -12.10 3.73
C GLY A 189 -18.00 -10.65 4.23
N ASN A 190 -17.08 -10.19 5.06
CA ASN A 190 -17.10 -8.83 5.60
C ASN A 190 -16.52 -7.78 4.65
N TYR A 191 -15.74 -8.19 3.65
CA TYR A 191 -15.28 -7.29 2.59
C TYR A 191 -15.24 -7.99 1.22
N PRO A 192 -15.78 -7.38 0.15
CA PRO A 192 -15.98 -8.07 -1.12
C PRO A 192 -14.73 -8.04 -2.02
N PHE A 193 -13.62 -8.62 -1.56
CA PHE A 193 -12.35 -8.68 -2.31
C PHE A 193 -12.48 -9.45 -3.61
N THR A 194 -13.18 -10.57 -3.62
CA THR A 194 -13.47 -11.40 -4.80
C THR A 194 -14.26 -10.59 -5.83
N ARG A 195 -15.21 -9.75 -5.40
CA ARG A 195 -15.92 -8.83 -6.30
C ARG A 195 -14.99 -7.73 -6.83
N MET A 196 -14.06 -7.23 -6.02
CA MET A 196 -13.07 -6.26 -6.47
C MET A 196 -12.15 -6.85 -7.54
N LEU A 197 -11.73 -8.11 -7.39
CA LEU A 197 -10.98 -8.85 -8.40
C LEU A 197 -11.79 -9.05 -9.69
N ARG A 198 -13.07 -9.46 -9.60
CA ARG A 198 -13.96 -9.52 -10.78
C ARG A 198 -14.06 -8.19 -11.52
N ARG A 199 -14.25 -7.09 -10.79
CA ARG A 199 -14.27 -5.74 -11.40
C ARG A 199 -12.95 -5.34 -12.03
N GLN A 200 -11.82 -5.84 -11.50
CA GLN A 200 -10.50 -5.62 -12.09
C GLN A 200 -10.38 -6.35 -13.43
N ILE A 201 -10.84 -7.60 -13.51
CA ILE A 201 -10.90 -8.39 -14.74
C ILE A 201 -11.78 -7.72 -15.80
N GLU A 202 -12.91 -7.16 -15.38
CA GLU A 202 -13.86 -6.44 -16.24
C GLU A 202 -13.35 -5.05 -16.69
N GLY A 203 -12.16 -4.61 -16.25
CA GLY A 203 -11.64 -3.27 -16.54
C GLY A 203 -12.35 -2.13 -15.81
N LYS A 204 -13.23 -2.44 -14.85
CA LYS A 204 -13.97 -1.45 -14.05
C LYS A 204 -13.13 -0.84 -12.91
N ASN A 205 -11.95 -1.39 -12.65
CA ASN A 205 -10.90 -0.78 -11.84
C ASN A 205 -9.53 -1.27 -12.34
N ASN A 206 -8.47 -0.52 -12.06
CA ASN A 206 -7.11 -0.89 -12.42
C ASN A 206 -6.26 -1.24 -11.19
N SER A 207 -6.83 -1.95 -10.21
CA SER A 207 -6.13 -2.25 -8.95
C SER A 207 -5.04 -3.31 -9.18
N TRP A 208 -3.78 -2.94 -8.98
CA TRP A 208 -2.67 -3.90 -8.87
C TRP A 208 -2.70 -4.62 -7.51
N ALA A 209 -3.09 -3.90 -6.45
CA ALA A 209 -3.07 -4.38 -5.07
C ALA A 209 -3.97 -5.60 -4.86
N ILE A 210 -5.16 -5.67 -5.50
CA ILE A 210 -6.03 -6.85 -5.38
C ILE A 210 -5.41 -8.11 -5.99
N ARG A 211 -4.65 -7.96 -7.07
CA ARG A 211 -3.93 -9.06 -7.71
C ARG A 211 -2.77 -9.52 -6.85
N TRP A 212 -2.05 -8.59 -6.22
CA TRP A 212 -0.98 -8.91 -5.26
C TRP A 212 -1.52 -9.64 -4.03
N ASN A 213 -2.61 -9.14 -3.43
CA ASN A 213 -3.27 -9.79 -2.30
C ASN A 213 -3.71 -11.22 -2.64
N ALA A 214 -4.37 -11.42 -3.80
CA ALA A 214 -4.79 -12.74 -4.24
C ALA A 214 -3.60 -13.68 -4.52
N SER A 215 -2.52 -13.15 -5.12
CA SER A 215 -1.31 -13.92 -5.41
C SER A 215 -0.69 -14.49 -4.14
N LEU A 216 -0.45 -13.65 -3.13
CA LEU A 216 0.12 -14.13 -1.86
C LEU A 216 -0.84 -15.01 -1.08
N PHE A 217 -2.13 -14.67 -1.07
CA PHE A 217 -3.15 -15.47 -0.40
C PHE A 217 -3.22 -16.91 -0.97
N LEU A 218 -3.20 -17.07 -2.30
CA LEU A 218 -3.22 -18.38 -2.97
C LEU A 218 -1.91 -19.16 -2.82
N ALA A 219 -0.80 -18.47 -2.60
CA ALA A 219 0.52 -19.05 -2.33
C ALA A 219 0.74 -19.41 -0.85
N ASP A 220 -0.26 -19.20 0.01
CA ASP A 220 -0.17 -19.39 1.46
C ASP A 220 0.88 -18.51 2.16
N ILE A 221 1.20 -17.35 1.57
CA ILE A 221 2.23 -16.43 2.07
C ILE A 221 1.60 -15.36 2.97
N LEU A 222 2.23 -15.15 4.12
CA LEU A 222 1.86 -14.19 5.14
C LEU A 222 2.45 -12.80 4.85
N SER A 223 1.78 -11.79 5.39
CA SER A 223 2.28 -10.43 5.50
C SER A 223 2.53 -10.08 6.95
N LEU A 224 3.69 -9.48 7.23
CA LEU A 224 3.91 -8.74 8.48
C LEU A 224 3.12 -7.44 8.42
N ASN A 225 2.26 -7.23 9.41
CA ASN A 225 1.43 -6.06 9.58
C ASN A 225 1.74 -5.42 10.93
N THR A 226 1.35 -4.16 11.10
CA THR A 226 1.48 -3.44 12.36
C THR A 226 0.13 -3.21 13.03
N GLY A 227 0.08 -3.23 14.35
CA GLY A 227 -1.02 -2.69 15.17
C GLY A 227 -0.76 -1.25 15.64
N ARG A 228 0.35 -0.65 15.21
CA ARG A 228 0.76 0.74 15.46
C ARG A 228 1.15 1.37 14.15
N SER A 229 0.28 2.22 13.60
CA SER A 229 0.51 2.75 12.25
C SER A 229 1.76 3.62 12.16
N LEU A 230 2.67 3.32 11.24
CA LEU A 230 3.79 4.20 10.85
C LEU A 230 3.49 4.95 9.55
N ILE A 231 2.31 4.73 8.98
CA ILE A 231 1.81 5.37 7.76
C ILE A 231 0.43 5.96 8.02
N GLN A 232 0.18 7.14 7.47
CA GLN A 232 -1.15 7.72 7.39
C GLN A 232 -1.42 8.10 5.93
N ASN A 233 -2.51 7.60 5.35
CA ASN A 233 -2.93 8.01 4.03
C ASN A 233 -3.76 9.31 4.12
N ILE A 234 -3.33 10.34 3.41
CA ILE A 234 -4.00 11.66 3.35
C ILE A 234 -4.80 11.87 2.05
N GLY A 235 -4.78 10.90 1.12
CA GLY A 235 -5.44 10.97 -0.18
C GLY A 235 -6.96 10.84 -0.16
N PHE A 236 -7.58 10.50 0.98
CA PHE A 236 -9.04 10.41 1.15
C PHE A 236 -9.75 11.78 1.31
N ASP A 237 -9.14 12.84 0.77
CA ASP A 237 -9.68 14.20 0.74
C ASP A 237 -10.69 14.44 -0.40
N GLY A 238 -10.81 13.47 -1.33
CA GLY A 238 -11.69 13.55 -2.50
C GLY A 238 -10.96 13.79 -3.81
N SER A 239 -9.66 14.10 -3.78
CA SER A 239 -8.82 14.27 -4.98
C SER A 239 -8.36 12.95 -5.62
N GLY A 240 -8.47 11.83 -4.89
CA GLY A 240 -7.97 10.53 -5.34
C GLY A 240 -8.93 9.67 -6.15
N THR A 241 -8.38 8.93 -7.12
CA THR A 241 -9.13 8.09 -8.08
C THR A 241 -9.93 6.95 -7.43
N ASN A 242 -9.59 6.55 -6.19
CA ASN A 242 -10.26 5.49 -5.44
C ASN A 242 -10.91 5.97 -4.11
N CYS A 243 -11.14 7.28 -3.94
CA CYS A 243 -11.57 7.82 -2.66
C CYS A 243 -13.09 7.91 -2.52
N GLY A 244 -13.60 7.42 -1.38
CA GLY A 244 -14.90 7.83 -0.84
C GLY A 244 -14.63 8.55 0.47
N GLY A 245 -14.99 9.84 0.58
CA GLY A 245 -14.71 10.65 1.76
C GLY A 245 -15.32 10.11 3.06
N GLY A 246 -14.97 10.72 4.20
CA GLY A 246 -15.61 10.49 5.50
C GLY A 246 -14.76 9.85 6.59
N GLY A 247 -13.42 10.03 6.56
CA GLY A 247 -12.52 9.56 7.62
C GLY A 247 -12.35 8.05 7.71
N LEU A 248 -12.81 7.31 6.69
CA LEU A 248 -12.51 5.89 6.54
C LEU A 248 -10.99 5.71 6.42
N TYR A 249 -10.46 4.74 7.17
CA TYR A 249 -9.04 4.37 7.17
C TYR A 249 -8.10 5.44 7.76
N SER A 250 -8.63 6.42 8.51
CA SER A 250 -7.80 7.33 9.30
C SER A 250 -6.93 6.55 10.29
N SER A 251 -5.63 6.80 10.24
CA SER A 251 -4.63 6.14 11.10
C SER A 251 -3.93 7.19 11.95
N THR A 252 -3.68 6.89 13.22
CA THR A 252 -2.85 7.72 14.10
C THR A 252 -1.41 7.24 14.04
N LEU A 253 -0.47 8.15 13.75
CA LEU A 253 0.95 7.81 13.62
C LEU A 253 1.57 7.47 14.97
N TRP A 254 2.30 6.36 15.01
CA TRP A 254 3.17 5.96 16.10
C TRP A 254 4.54 6.63 15.95
N MET A 255 4.78 7.67 16.74
CA MET A 255 5.97 8.54 16.60
C MET A 255 7.24 8.00 17.28
N LYS A 256 7.24 6.75 17.75
CA LYS A 256 8.36 6.12 18.47
C LYS A 256 8.94 4.95 17.65
N PRO A 257 10.15 4.46 17.99
CA PRO A 257 10.63 3.21 17.43
C PRO A 257 9.60 2.08 17.62
N LEU A 258 9.47 1.22 16.62
CA LEU A 258 8.63 0.03 16.66
C LEU A 258 9.52 -1.17 16.36
N PRO A 259 10.03 -1.87 17.40
CA PRO A 259 10.98 -2.97 17.20
C PRO A 259 10.34 -4.15 16.48
N ILE A 260 11.14 -4.85 15.69
CA ILE A 260 10.73 -6.10 15.03
C ILE A 260 11.18 -7.29 15.85
N GLU A 261 10.22 -8.09 16.28
CA GLU A 261 10.46 -9.43 16.81
C GLU A 261 10.04 -10.46 15.76
N LYS A 262 10.89 -11.48 15.56
CA LYS A 262 10.55 -12.58 14.65
C LYS A 262 9.49 -13.45 15.30
N TRP A 263 8.33 -13.54 14.67
CA TRP A 263 7.24 -14.40 15.14
C TRP A 263 7.65 -15.87 15.11
N SER A 264 7.26 -16.62 16.15
CA SER A 264 7.43 -18.07 16.21
C SER A 264 6.26 -18.67 17.01
N PRO A 265 5.43 -19.55 16.42
CA PRO A 265 5.52 -20.05 15.06
C PRO A 265 5.17 -18.99 14.00
N ILE A 266 5.60 -19.23 12.75
CA ILE A 266 5.25 -18.39 11.59
C ILE A 266 3.88 -18.82 11.08
N GLU A 267 2.85 -18.26 11.68
CA GLU A 267 1.44 -18.61 11.46
C GLU A 267 0.57 -17.36 11.39
N GLU A 268 -0.61 -17.48 10.77
CA GLU A 268 -1.57 -16.40 10.70
C GLU A 268 -2.18 -16.11 12.08
N ASN A 269 -2.19 -14.83 12.47
CA ASN A 269 -2.86 -14.37 13.68
C ASN A 269 -4.37 -14.25 13.42
N GLU A 270 -5.13 -15.28 13.83
CA GLU A 270 -6.58 -15.32 13.62
C GLU A 270 -7.33 -14.17 14.36
N LYS A 271 -6.84 -13.72 15.52
CA LYS A 271 -7.42 -12.56 16.22
C LYS A 271 -7.27 -11.28 15.39
N ALA A 272 -6.14 -11.12 14.71
CA ALA A 272 -5.94 -10.00 13.79
C ALA A 272 -6.86 -10.08 12.56
N ARG A 273 -7.03 -11.28 12.00
CA ARG A 273 -8.01 -11.50 10.91
C ARG A 273 -9.43 -11.14 11.34
N GLU A 274 -9.84 -11.49 12.56
CA GLU A 274 -11.13 -11.07 13.12
C GLU A 274 -11.23 -9.56 13.31
N ALA A 275 -10.17 -8.89 13.78
CA ALA A 275 -10.14 -7.43 13.91
C ALA A 275 -10.35 -6.74 12.56
N PHE A 276 -9.69 -7.23 11.51
CA PHE A 276 -9.86 -6.74 10.14
C PHE A 276 -11.30 -6.98 9.66
N ALA A 277 -11.83 -8.18 9.87
CA ALA A 277 -13.21 -8.52 9.52
C ALA A 277 -14.22 -7.59 10.23
N ARG A 278 -14.05 -7.34 11.54
CA ARG A 278 -14.88 -6.42 12.33
C ARG A 278 -14.79 -4.99 11.80
N TYR A 279 -13.58 -4.50 11.54
CA TYR A 279 -13.38 -3.17 10.98
C TYR A 279 -14.08 -3.01 9.63
N TYR A 280 -13.88 -3.96 8.71
CA TYR A 280 -14.52 -3.92 7.41
C TYR A 280 -16.03 -4.08 7.48
N HIS A 281 -16.54 -4.92 8.39
CA HIS A 281 -17.98 -5.01 8.64
C HIS A 281 -18.55 -3.65 9.05
N ARG A 282 -17.98 -3.02 10.09
CA ARG A 282 -18.41 -1.71 10.61
C ARG A 282 -18.37 -0.63 9.54
N THR A 283 -17.39 -0.68 8.64
CA THR A 283 -17.18 0.36 7.62
C THR A 283 -17.85 0.06 6.28
N ASN A 284 -18.18 -1.19 5.95
CA ASN A 284 -18.66 -1.57 4.62
C ASN A 284 -20.00 -2.34 4.62
N CYS A 285 -20.62 -2.53 5.79
CA CYS A 285 -21.98 -3.03 5.87
C CYS A 285 -22.99 -2.08 5.18
N PHE A 286 -24.18 -2.60 4.89
CA PHE A 286 -25.24 -1.85 4.22
C PHE A 286 -25.57 -0.55 4.95
N MET A 287 -25.73 -0.61 6.27
CA MET A 287 -26.05 0.56 7.09
C MET A 287 -24.95 1.62 7.03
N ALA A 288 -23.68 1.23 7.12
CA ALA A 288 -22.56 2.17 7.02
C ALA A 288 -22.51 2.86 5.64
N LYS A 289 -22.77 2.11 4.57
CA LYS A 289 -22.88 2.67 3.20
C LYS A 289 -24.07 3.61 3.06
N ALA A 290 -25.23 3.26 3.63
CA ALA A 290 -26.43 4.09 3.61
C ALA A 290 -26.22 5.41 4.38
N ILE A 291 -25.66 5.34 5.60
CA ILE A 291 -25.32 6.52 6.41
C ILE A 291 -24.35 7.44 5.66
N ARG A 292 -23.31 6.88 5.02
CA ARG A 292 -22.39 7.70 4.21
C ARG A 292 -23.08 8.36 3.02
N ARG A 293 -23.94 7.63 2.31
CA ARG A 293 -24.71 8.20 1.20
C ARG A 293 -25.57 9.36 1.67
N ILE A 294 -26.27 9.21 2.80
CA ILE A 294 -27.08 10.28 3.41
C ILE A 294 -26.21 11.47 3.79
N LYS A 295 -25.09 11.25 4.49
CA LYS A 295 -24.15 12.32 4.87
C LYS A 295 -23.60 13.07 3.66
N ARG A 296 -23.30 12.38 2.56
CA ARG A 296 -22.84 12.99 1.31
C ARG A 296 -23.94 13.85 0.67
N THR A 297 -25.16 13.33 0.60
CA THR A 297 -26.32 14.08 0.09
C THR A 297 -26.63 15.33 0.93
N LEU A 298 -26.50 15.24 2.26
CA LEU A 298 -26.73 16.39 3.16
C LEU A 298 -25.62 17.45 3.10
N LYS A 299 -24.40 17.08 2.68
CA LYS A 299 -23.28 18.02 2.48
C LYS A 299 -23.30 18.73 1.12
N GLY A 300 -24.27 18.45 0.26
CA GLY A 300 -24.35 19.05 -1.08
C GLY A 300 -23.41 18.41 -2.12
N ASP A 301 -22.76 17.28 -1.80
CA ASP A 301 -21.93 16.52 -2.73
C ASP A 301 -22.82 15.68 -3.66
N PHE A 302 -23.42 16.36 -4.65
CA PHE A 302 -24.30 15.75 -5.65
C PHE A 302 -23.58 15.13 -6.87
N GLY A 303 -22.24 15.09 -6.87
CA GLY A 303 -21.45 14.52 -7.97
C GLY A 303 -20.64 13.30 -7.55
N ALA A 304 -21.08 12.11 -7.94
CA ALA A 304 -20.23 10.93 -8.16
C ALA A 304 -20.90 10.02 -9.18
#